data_AF-A0A6N8WBV6-F1
#
_entry.id   AF-A0A6N8WBV6-F1
#
_cell.length_a   1.000
_cell.length_b   1.000
_cell.length_c   1.000
_cell.angle_alpha   90.00
_cell.angle_beta   90.00
_cell.angle_gamma   90.00
#
_symmetry.space_group_name_H-M   'P 1'
#
loop_
_entity.id
_entity.type
_entity.pdbx_description
1 polymer ?
#
loop_
_entity_poly.entity_id
_entity_poly.type
_entity_poly.pdbx_seq_one_letter_code
_entity_poly.pdbx_strand_id
1 'polypeptide(L)'
;MWYWYDDDSSLKTSPSHPSHSRPIATAVAWLNPPLISSLHNQFARWTTAHVSPGPVIPHRLWIDQDGGIAFRFVGDAPIAIPDVGAGEALAQWLVLISKWMEIHVVLARARTVWSLAELVGALTFTTPSLLPRQLVQFPPDNWEQVARGLAASIAEGGLPASPPDVRSMG
;
A
#
# COMPACT_ATOMS: atom_id res chain seq x y z
N MET A 1 -13.80 -7.54 14.20
CA MET A 1 -14.13 -6.13 13.97
C MET A 1 -13.50 -5.67 12.66
N TRP A 2 -14.14 -4.77 11.93
CA TRP A 2 -13.63 -4.14 10.70
C TRP A 2 -13.22 -2.71 10.97
N TYR A 3 -12.19 -2.25 10.26
CA TYR A 3 -11.70 -0.88 10.34
C TYR A 3 -11.33 -0.34 8.96
N TRP A 4 -11.69 0.90 8.69
CA TRP A 4 -11.39 1.62 7.44
C TRP A 4 -11.42 3.12 7.68
N TYR A 5 -10.80 3.89 6.79
CA TYR A 5 -10.96 5.34 6.75
C TYR A 5 -12.05 5.71 5.74
N ASP A 6 -12.94 6.62 6.12
CA ASP A 6 -13.83 7.31 5.18
C ASP A 6 -13.10 8.46 4.47
N ASP A 7 -13.82 9.16 3.58
CA ASP A 7 -13.29 10.29 2.81
C ASP A 7 -12.83 11.46 3.69
N ASP A 8 -13.44 11.65 4.84
CA ASP A 8 -13.08 12.66 5.84
C ASP A 8 -11.86 12.27 6.69
N SER A 9 -11.19 11.15 6.36
CA SER A 9 -10.05 10.61 7.11
C SER A 9 -10.38 10.25 8.56
N SER A 10 -11.65 9.92 8.84
CA SER A 10 -12.11 9.38 10.11
C SER A 10 -11.99 7.86 10.10
N LEU A 11 -11.29 7.30 11.11
CA LEU A 11 -11.22 5.86 11.32
C LEU A 11 -12.59 5.35 11.77
N LYS A 12 -13.25 4.56 10.92
CA LYS A 12 -14.50 3.87 11.22
C LYS A 12 -14.26 2.47 11.74
N THR A 13 -15.24 1.96 12.47
CA THR A 13 -15.25 0.58 12.94
C THR A 13 -16.65 -0.03 12.85
N SER A 14 -16.74 -1.33 12.56
CA SER A 14 -18.02 -2.06 12.49
C SER A 14 -17.85 -3.56 12.71
N PRO A 15 -18.84 -4.27 13.30
CA PRO A 15 -18.85 -5.72 13.34
C PRO A 15 -18.96 -6.36 11.95
N SER A 16 -19.53 -5.65 10.96
CA SER A 16 -19.64 -6.08 9.56
C SER A 16 -18.67 -5.32 8.66
N HIS A 17 -18.27 -5.93 7.54
CA HIS A 17 -17.46 -5.23 6.53
C HIS A 17 -18.27 -4.09 5.89
N PRO A 18 -17.61 -3.07 5.30
CA PRO A 18 -18.29 -2.07 4.51
C PRO A 18 -19.13 -2.69 3.40
N SER A 19 -20.29 -2.09 3.13
CA SER A 19 -21.13 -2.46 1.98
C SER A 19 -20.30 -2.40 0.69
N HIS A 20 -20.55 -3.33 -0.24
CA HIS A 20 -19.85 -3.43 -1.54
C HIS A 20 -18.37 -3.82 -1.52
N SER A 21 -17.71 -3.85 -0.36
CA SER A 21 -16.35 -4.36 -0.25
C SER A 21 -16.28 -5.88 -0.41
N ARG A 22 -15.16 -6.38 -0.94
CA ARG A 22 -14.86 -7.81 -1.13
C ARG A 22 -13.40 -8.12 -0.76
N PRO A 23 -13.06 -9.37 -0.39
CA PRO A 23 -11.68 -9.76 -0.22
C PRO A 23 -10.86 -9.45 -1.47
N ILE A 24 -9.67 -8.85 -1.32
CA ILE A 24 -8.83 -8.47 -2.46
C ILE A 24 -8.55 -9.65 -3.41
N ALA A 25 -8.35 -10.85 -2.86
CA ALA A 25 -8.11 -12.07 -3.61
C ALA A 25 -9.26 -12.46 -4.56
N THR A 26 -10.48 -11.97 -4.31
CA THR A 26 -11.67 -12.19 -5.15
C THR A 26 -12.04 -10.98 -6.00
N ALA A 27 -11.40 -9.85 -5.76
CA ALA A 27 -11.66 -8.55 -6.40
C ALA A 27 -10.61 -8.22 -7.48
N VAL A 28 -9.79 -9.19 -7.90
CA VAL A 28 -8.67 -9.00 -8.86
C VAL A 28 -9.11 -8.32 -10.15
N ALA A 29 -10.31 -8.64 -10.65
CA ALA A 29 -10.86 -8.04 -11.86
C ALA A 29 -11.08 -6.51 -11.76
N TRP A 30 -11.09 -5.94 -10.55
CA TRP A 30 -11.20 -4.49 -10.34
C TRP A 30 -9.86 -3.77 -10.40
N LEU A 31 -8.75 -4.51 -10.20
CA LEU A 31 -7.40 -3.95 -10.07
C LEU A 31 -6.91 -3.41 -11.41
N ASN A 32 -7.28 -2.17 -11.70
CA ASN A 32 -6.78 -1.38 -12.80
C ASN A 32 -5.86 -0.28 -12.26
N PRO A 33 -4.99 0.33 -13.10
CA PRO A 33 -4.03 1.32 -12.62
C PRO A 33 -4.64 2.51 -11.86
N PRO A 34 -5.80 3.09 -12.27
CA PRO A 34 -6.50 4.09 -11.45
C PRO A 34 -6.88 3.59 -10.04
N LEU A 35 -7.46 2.41 -9.92
CA LEU A 35 -7.83 1.84 -8.62
C LEU A 35 -6.59 1.63 -7.74
N ILE A 36 -5.47 1.19 -8.31
CA ILE A 36 -4.21 1.04 -7.56
C ILE A 36 -3.74 2.38 -6.96
N SER A 37 -3.88 3.50 -7.69
CA SER A 37 -3.62 4.82 -7.12
C SER A 37 -4.54 5.14 -5.95
N SER A 38 -5.85 4.86 -6.06
CA SER A 38 -6.79 5.09 -4.96
C SER A 38 -6.45 4.23 -3.74
N LEU A 39 -6.13 2.95 -3.94
CA LEU A 39 -5.74 2.04 -2.86
C LEU A 39 -4.46 2.52 -2.15
N HIS A 40 -3.45 3.03 -2.89
CA HIS A 40 -2.26 3.63 -2.27
C HIS A 40 -2.61 4.86 -1.43
N ASN A 41 -3.42 5.77 -1.94
CA ASN A 41 -3.87 6.94 -1.18
C ASN A 41 -4.60 6.53 0.10
N GLN A 42 -5.48 5.52 -0.01
CA GLN A 42 -6.25 5.07 1.14
C GLN A 42 -5.40 4.31 2.16
N PHE A 43 -4.36 3.61 1.71
CA PHE A 43 -3.37 3.02 2.61
C PHE A 43 -2.50 4.09 3.29
N ALA A 44 -2.12 5.16 2.58
CA ALA A 44 -1.37 6.29 3.14
C ALA A 44 -2.08 7.00 4.29
N ARG A 45 -3.42 6.98 4.34
CA ARG A 45 -4.16 7.55 5.48
C ARG A 45 -3.83 6.86 6.80
N TRP A 46 -3.54 5.56 6.78
CA TRP A 46 -3.13 4.83 7.99
C TRP A 46 -1.79 5.34 8.52
N THR A 47 -0.82 5.56 7.63
CA THR A 47 0.50 6.07 8.00
C THR A 47 0.44 7.54 8.43
N THR A 48 -0.31 8.39 7.71
CA THR A 48 -0.52 9.81 8.09
C THR A 48 -1.22 9.96 9.43
N ALA A 49 -2.13 9.04 9.77
CA ALA A 49 -2.78 9.02 11.07
C ALA A 49 -1.92 8.41 12.18
N HIS A 50 -0.69 7.97 11.88
CA HIS A 50 0.19 7.24 12.79
C HIS A 50 -0.47 5.99 13.41
N VAL A 51 -1.27 5.27 12.61
CA VAL A 51 -2.01 4.07 13.03
C VAL A 51 -1.73 2.90 12.08
N SER A 52 -1.39 1.75 12.64
CA SER A 52 -1.09 0.53 11.90
C SER A 52 -2.36 -0.30 11.74
N PRO A 53 -2.67 -0.81 10.54
CA PRO A 53 -3.66 -1.85 10.38
C PRO A 53 -3.18 -3.21 10.94
N GLY A 54 -2.01 -3.27 11.58
CA GLY A 54 -1.31 -4.51 11.92
C GLY A 54 -0.77 -5.19 10.65
N PRO A 55 -0.52 -6.51 10.68
CA PRO A 55 0.00 -7.24 9.52
C PRO A 55 -0.85 -7.09 8.25
N VAL A 56 -0.27 -6.57 7.18
CA VAL A 56 -0.92 -6.38 5.89
C VAL A 56 -0.84 -7.69 5.09
N ILE A 57 -1.89 -8.50 5.21
CA ILE A 57 -1.95 -9.86 4.65
C ILE A 57 -3.26 -10.09 3.85
N PRO A 58 -3.27 -11.01 2.86
CA PRO A 58 -4.40 -11.21 1.94
C PRO A 58 -5.76 -11.41 2.60
N HIS A 59 -5.81 -12.19 3.69
CA HIS A 59 -7.06 -12.60 4.35
C HIS A 59 -7.71 -11.48 5.16
N ARG A 60 -7.00 -10.37 5.38
CA ARG A 60 -7.49 -9.23 6.18
C ARG A 60 -7.94 -8.07 5.31
N LEU A 61 -7.39 -7.94 4.11
CA LEU A 61 -7.65 -6.80 3.24
C LEU A 61 -8.87 -7.02 2.35
N TRP A 62 -9.81 -6.11 2.48
CA TRP A 62 -10.98 -5.99 1.61
C TRP A 62 -10.92 -4.64 0.89
N ILE A 63 -11.38 -4.63 -0.35
CA ILE A 63 -11.41 -3.43 -1.20
C ILE A 63 -12.80 -3.27 -1.81
N ASP A 64 -13.14 -2.06 -2.22
CA ASP A 64 -14.28 -1.77 -3.09
C ASP A 64 -13.82 -1.24 -4.47
N GLN A 65 -14.77 -0.93 -5.35
CA GLN A 65 -14.49 -0.43 -6.70
C GLN A 65 -14.09 1.05 -6.75
N ASP A 66 -14.34 1.80 -5.67
CA ASP A 66 -14.07 3.23 -5.57
C ASP A 66 -12.68 3.49 -4.94
N GLY A 67 -12.03 2.44 -4.43
CA GLY A 67 -10.68 2.49 -3.86
C GLY A 67 -10.65 2.54 -2.33
N GLY A 68 -11.78 2.28 -1.68
CA GLY A 68 -11.84 2.04 -0.25
C GLY A 68 -11.09 0.77 0.13
N ILE A 69 -10.43 0.82 1.29
CA ILE A 69 -9.79 -0.35 1.91
C ILE A 69 -10.33 -0.57 3.31
N ALA A 70 -10.60 -1.82 3.65
CA ALA A 70 -11.01 -2.22 4.98
C ALA A 70 -10.16 -3.40 5.47
N PHE A 71 -9.75 -3.34 6.73
CA PHE A 71 -9.00 -4.41 7.37
C PHE A 71 -9.87 -5.14 8.38
N ARG A 72 -9.88 -6.48 8.28
CA ARG A 72 -10.47 -7.36 9.28
C ARG A 72 -9.50 -7.61 10.42
N PHE A 73 -10.00 -7.53 11.64
CA PHE A 73 -9.30 -7.92 12.85
C PHE A 73 -10.12 -8.98 13.60
N VAL A 74 -9.45 -10.07 13.98
CA VAL A 74 -10.04 -11.20 14.74
C VAL A 74 -9.90 -10.97 16.25
N GLY A 75 -9.04 -10.05 16.69
CA GLY A 75 -8.84 -9.66 18.08
C GLY A 75 -8.49 -8.18 18.19
N ASP A 76 -7.19 -7.88 18.30
CA ASP A 76 -6.66 -6.53 18.53
C ASP A 76 -7.15 -5.50 17.51
N ALA A 77 -7.29 -4.25 17.93
CA ALA A 77 -7.65 -3.13 17.08
C ALA A 77 -6.40 -2.60 16.33
N PRO A 78 -6.55 -1.62 15.40
CA PRO A 78 -5.42 -0.83 14.94
C PRO A 78 -4.61 -0.28 16.11
N ILE A 79 -3.28 -0.29 15.99
CA ILE A 79 -2.35 0.15 17.04
C ILE A 79 -1.58 1.39 16.57
N ALA A 80 -1.14 2.24 17.49
CA ALA A 80 -0.28 3.38 17.14
C ALA A 80 1.04 2.89 16.50
N ILE A 81 1.49 3.59 15.45
CA ILE A 81 2.77 3.34 14.78
C ILE A 81 3.86 4.11 15.53
N PRO A 82 4.96 3.46 16.00
CA PRO A 82 6.18 4.19 16.35
C PRO A 82 6.80 4.79 15.07
N ASP A 83 7.51 5.92 15.16
CA ASP A 83 7.99 6.73 14.01
C ASP A 83 8.69 5.94 12.87
N VAL A 84 9.22 4.74 13.13
CA VAL A 84 9.91 3.86 12.17
C VAL A 84 8.96 2.90 11.41
N GLY A 85 7.70 2.73 11.85
CA GLY A 85 6.81 1.66 11.37
C GLY A 85 6.10 1.91 10.04
N ALA A 86 6.18 3.11 9.46
CA ALA A 86 5.59 3.41 8.16
C ALA A 86 6.26 2.61 7.01
N GLY A 87 7.58 2.44 7.08
CA GLY A 87 8.34 1.67 6.10
C GLY A 87 7.97 0.18 6.10
N GLU A 88 7.81 -0.41 7.29
CA GLU A 88 7.40 -1.82 7.42
C GLU A 88 6.01 -2.05 6.82
N ALA A 89 5.03 -1.22 7.19
CA ALA A 89 3.68 -1.32 6.67
C ALA A 89 3.62 -1.14 5.15
N LEU A 90 4.40 -0.18 4.61
CA LEU A 90 4.48 0.04 3.17
C LEU A 90 5.15 -1.12 2.43
N ALA A 91 6.20 -1.74 2.99
CA ALA A 91 6.81 -2.92 2.40
C ALA A 91 5.81 -4.08 2.27
N GLN A 92 5.07 -4.36 3.34
CA GLN A 92 4.04 -5.39 3.33
C GLN A 92 2.93 -5.06 2.32
N TRP A 93 2.51 -3.80 2.23
CA TRP A 93 1.53 -3.34 1.25
C TRP A 93 1.99 -3.55 -0.20
N LEU A 94 3.22 -3.17 -0.54
CA LEU A 94 3.77 -3.33 -1.88
C LEU A 94 3.86 -4.79 -2.29
N VAL A 95 4.33 -5.65 -1.38
CA VAL A 95 4.39 -7.10 -1.60
C VAL A 95 3.00 -7.69 -1.77
N LEU A 96 2.02 -7.25 -0.97
CA LEU A 96 0.64 -7.71 -1.04
C LEU A 96 -0.04 -7.35 -2.36
N ILE A 97 -0.01 -6.07 -2.77
CA ILE A 97 -0.66 -5.64 -4.01
C ILE A 97 0.00 -6.29 -5.23
N SER A 98 1.32 -6.49 -5.19
CA SER A 98 2.05 -7.15 -6.25
C SER A 98 1.74 -8.66 -6.38
N LYS A 99 0.90 -9.26 -5.51
CA LYS A 99 0.40 -10.62 -5.71
C LYS A 99 -0.56 -10.72 -6.90
N TRP A 100 -1.23 -9.63 -7.23
CA TRP A 100 -2.26 -9.59 -8.29
C TRP A 100 -1.99 -8.56 -9.37
N MET A 101 -1.07 -7.62 -9.14
CA MET A 101 -0.68 -6.59 -10.10
C MET A 101 0.80 -6.66 -10.41
N GLU A 102 1.13 -6.37 -11.67
CA GLU A 102 2.50 -6.24 -12.13
C GLU A 102 3.25 -5.17 -11.32
N ILE A 103 4.43 -5.52 -10.82
CA ILE A 103 5.19 -4.67 -9.88
C ILE A 103 5.51 -3.28 -10.46
N HIS A 104 5.77 -3.18 -11.76
CA HIS A 104 6.07 -1.89 -12.39
C HIS A 104 4.87 -0.95 -12.37
N VAL A 105 3.64 -1.49 -12.49
CA VAL A 105 2.41 -0.72 -12.34
C VAL A 105 2.24 -0.27 -10.90
N VAL A 106 2.44 -1.19 -9.94
CA VAL A 106 2.34 -0.90 -8.50
C VAL A 106 3.30 0.23 -8.12
N LEU A 107 4.58 0.13 -8.51
CA LEU A 107 5.59 1.13 -8.16
C LEU A 107 5.39 2.45 -8.89
N ALA A 108 4.99 2.44 -10.17
CA ALA A 108 4.67 3.66 -10.89
C ALA A 108 3.53 4.45 -10.22
N ARG A 109 2.51 3.75 -9.69
CA ARG A 109 1.43 4.39 -8.90
C ARG A 109 1.87 4.76 -7.49
N ALA A 110 2.69 3.94 -6.84
CA ALA A 110 3.22 4.24 -5.51
C ALA A 110 4.01 5.57 -5.51
N ARG A 111 4.82 5.81 -6.53
CA ARG A 111 5.64 7.03 -6.66
C ARG A 111 4.84 8.33 -6.76
N THR A 112 3.54 8.27 -7.05
CA THR A 112 2.68 9.47 -7.06
C THR A 112 2.06 9.76 -5.70
N VAL A 113 2.24 8.88 -4.71
CA VAL A 113 1.62 8.96 -3.38
C VAL A 113 2.67 9.02 -2.27
N TRP A 114 3.68 8.16 -2.36
CA TRP A 114 4.71 8.00 -1.34
C TRP A 114 5.97 8.81 -1.68
N SER A 115 6.55 9.42 -0.66
CA SER A 115 7.84 10.11 -0.78
C SER A 115 8.98 9.11 -1.04
N LEU A 116 10.08 9.62 -1.60
CA LEU A 116 11.28 8.80 -1.79
C LEU A 116 11.81 8.20 -0.48
N ALA A 117 11.73 8.96 0.62
CA ALA A 117 12.17 8.50 1.94
C ALA A 117 11.34 7.31 2.44
N GLU A 118 10.02 7.35 2.25
CA GLU A 118 9.13 6.24 2.61
C GLU A 118 9.41 5.00 1.76
N LEU A 119 9.65 5.18 0.45
CA LEU A 119 10.01 4.08 -0.45
C LEU A 119 11.37 3.45 -0.08
N VAL A 120 12.37 4.25 0.30
CA VAL A 120 13.65 3.75 0.83
C VAL A 120 13.44 3.01 2.16
N GLY A 121 12.59 3.53 3.03
CA GLY A 121 12.19 2.86 4.26
C GLY A 121 11.59 1.48 3.96
N ALA A 122 10.63 1.41 3.02
CA ALA A 122 10.01 0.15 2.62
C ALA A 122 11.02 -0.87 2.06
N LEU A 123 12.03 -0.43 1.30
CA LEU A 123 13.06 -1.33 0.78
C LEU A 123 13.79 -2.07 1.91
N THR A 124 14.08 -1.38 3.02
CA THR A 124 14.74 -1.96 4.21
C THR A 124 13.95 -3.14 4.80
N PHE A 125 12.63 -3.10 4.71
CA PHE A 125 11.73 -4.13 5.24
C PHE A 125 11.27 -5.16 4.20
N THR A 126 11.68 -5.04 2.93
CA THR A 126 11.29 -5.97 1.86
C THR A 126 12.20 -7.20 1.84
N THR A 127 12.32 -7.90 2.98
CA THR A 127 13.02 -9.18 3.10
C THR A 127 12.14 -10.21 3.80
N PRO A 128 12.24 -11.51 3.46
CA PRO A 128 11.30 -12.52 3.99
C PRO A 128 11.26 -12.62 5.52
N SER A 129 12.38 -12.37 6.20
CA SER A 129 12.48 -12.39 7.66
C SER A 129 11.76 -11.23 8.34
N LEU A 130 11.52 -10.14 7.61
CA LEU A 130 10.85 -8.93 8.10
C LEU A 130 9.40 -8.81 7.61
N LEU A 131 8.99 -9.66 6.67
CA LEU A 131 7.62 -9.72 6.17
C LEU A 131 6.78 -10.71 6.99
N PRO A 132 5.46 -10.48 7.13
CA PRO A 132 4.56 -11.46 7.73
C PRO A 132 4.66 -12.80 7.02
N ARG A 133 4.85 -13.88 7.77
CA ARG A 133 4.98 -15.24 7.20
C ARG A 133 3.82 -15.59 6.27
N GLN A 134 2.60 -15.21 6.64
CA GLN A 134 1.38 -15.45 5.85
C GLN A 134 1.37 -14.69 4.51
N LEU A 135 2.07 -13.56 4.42
CA LEU A 135 2.22 -12.79 3.19
C LEU A 135 3.22 -13.45 2.24
N VAL A 136 4.35 -13.92 2.78
CA VAL A 136 5.40 -14.61 2.01
C VAL A 136 4.87 -15.94 1.46
N GLN A 137 4.18 -16.72 2.31
CA GLN A 137 3.65 -18.04 1.92
C GLN A 137 2.47 -17.97 0.94
N PHE A 138 1.80 -16.81 0.81
CA PHE A 138 0.72 -16.66 -0.14
C PHE A 138 1.27 -16.45 -1.55
N PRO A 139 0.94 -17.33 -2.52
CA PRO A 139 1.47 -17.23 -3.87
C PRO A 139 0.95 -15.98 -4.60
N PRO A 140 1.72 -15.41 -5.54
CA PRO A 140 3.09 -15.79 -5.91
C PRO A 140 4.13 -15.39 -4.85
N ASP A 141 5.26 -16.09 -4.78
CA ASP A 141 6.41 -15.62 -4.01
C ASP A 141 7.11 -14.48 -4.77
N ASN A 142 6.85 -13.24 -4.39
CA ASN A 142 7.15 -12.03 -5.17
C ASN A 142 7.97 -10.99 -4.41
N TRP A 143 8.39 -11.25 -3.17
CA TRP A 143 9.10 -10.25 -2.35
C TRP A 143 10.39 -9.79 -3.03
N GLU A 144 11.13 -10.69 -3.69
CA GLU A 144 12.39 -10.36 -4.33
C GLU A 144 12.17 -9.48 -5.56
N GLN A 145 11.13 -9.77 -6.34
CA GLN A 145 10.73 -8.94 -7.49
C GLN A 145 10.33 -7.54 -7.02
N VAL A 146 9.62 -7.44 -5.90
CA VAL A 146 9.24 -6.16 -5.27
C VAL A 146 10.49 -5.40 -4.82
N ALA A 147 11.42 -6.05 -4.11
CA ALA A 147 12.65 -5.42 -3.62
C ALA A 147 13.52 -4.89 -4.77
N ARG A 148 13.71 -5.69 -5.84
CA ARG A 148 14.45 -5.28 -7.04
C ARG A 148 13.78 -4.12 -7.76
N GLY A 149 12.47 -4.20 -7.96
CA GLY A 149 11.70 -3.12 -8.61
C GLY A 149 11.77 -1.81 -7.81
N LEU A 150 11.67 -1.90 -6.49
CA LEU A 150 11.75 -0.75 -5.59
C LEU A 150 13.15 -0.14 -5.61
N ALA A 151 14.21 -0.95 -5.55
CA ALA A 151 15.59 -0.48 -5.68
C ALA A 151 15.83 0.23 -7.03
N ALA A 152 15.33 -0.33 -8.14
CA ALA A 152 15.42 0.32 -9.45
C ALA A 152 14.67 1.66 -9.47
N SER A 153 13.43 1.69 -8.95
CA SER A 153 12.63 2.91 -8.86
C SER A 153 13.30 4.00 -8.02
N ILE A 154 13.97 3.62 -6.92
CA ILE A 154 14.74 4.55 -6.08
C ILE A 154 15.96 5.07 -6.83
N ALA A 155 16.69 4.19 -7.53
CA ALA A 155 17.88 4.55 -8.29
C ALA A 155 17.60 5.50 -9.45
N GLU A 156 16.40 5.42 -10.05
CA GLU A 156 15.92 6.37 -11.06
C GLU A 156 15.75 7.80 -10.50
N GLY A 157 15.69 7.99 -9.18
CA GLY A 157 15.50 9.29 -8.54
C GLY A 157 14.11 9.88 -8.79
N GLY A 158 13.83 11.08 -8.26
CA GLY A 158 12.58 11.80 -8.54
C GLY A 158 12.53 12.23 -10.01
N LEU A 159 11.46 11.86 -10.74
CA LEU A 159 11.17 12.53 -12.01
C LEU A 159 11.06 14.03 -11.73
N PRO A 160 11.64 14.90 -12.58
CA PRO A 160 11.70 16.34 -12.31
C PRO A 160 10.31 16.90 -12.03
N ALA A 161 10.20 17.70 -10.97
CA ALA A 161 9.07 18.57 -10.75
C ALA A 161 9.06 19.61 -11.89
N SER A 162 8.14 19.40 -12.84
CA SER A 162 7.88 20.24 -14.01
C SER A 162 8.95 20.23 -15.12
N PRO A 163 8.54 20.28 -16.40
CA PRO A 163 9.46 20.55 -17.51
C PRO A 163 10.09 21.95 -17.33
N PRO A 164 11.31 22.17 -17.85
CA PRO A 164 11.91 23.50 -17.85
C PRO A 164 10.98 24.47 -18.58
N ASP A 165 10.70 25.62 -17.95
CA ASP A 165 9.96 26.72 -18.54
C ASP A 165 10.75 27.25 -19.75
N VAL A 166 10.42 26.77 -20.95
CA VAL A 166 10.98 27.30 -22.20
C VAL A 166 10.23 28.57 -22.57
N ARG A 167 10.25 29.59 -21.70
CA ARG A 167 9.81 30.95 -21.99
C ARG A 167 10.54 31.97 -21.14
N SER A 168 11.77 32.29 -21.52
CA SER A 168 12.31 33.67 -21.47
C SER A 168 13.63 33.74 -22.25
N MET A 169 13.52 33.77 -23.57
CA MET A 169 14.43 34.58 -24.38
C MET A 169 13.54 35.46 -25.25
N GLY A 170 13.34 36.69 -24.75
CA GLY A 170 12.68 37.80 -25.42
C GLY A 170 13.24 39.09 -24.86
#